data_AF-A0A3D6B438-F1
#
_entry.id   AF-A0A3D6B438-F1
#
_cell.length_a   1.000
_cell.length_b   1.000
_cell.length_c   1.000
_cell.angle_alpha   90.00
_cell.angle_beta   90.00
_cell.angle_gamma   90.00
#
_symmetry.space_group_name_H-M   'P 1'
#
loop_
_entity.id
_entity.type
_entity.pdbx_description
1 polymer ?
#
loop_
_entity_poly.entity_id
_entity_poly.type
_entity_poly.pdbx_seq_one_letter_code
_entity_poly.pdbx_strand_id
1 'polypeptide(L)'
;MISALALIIMTGCQFSQKHTDVADTATSDRTFSGYLFGRPTDKQIRSWSHKCDSLRAQWGFSLKPGIYKTKKRMRTIEDMELAFIENKNLELRDSIIFWKLSEYMPNSEYQLSEYVRFYLLDIQIQNLLDYDPESQVEMNDWFGMHLAFKKAKTRELFRRLVQSVDGDVAQMLRKEEAQFEVYNNAMVKCYNTVCGDPSFNAGSVSIMDELQVQYDDYAIRDQSLESVYFKIKDGKDYEYEIHKQFPISLIEKEYDDWINSLKENDWAYPLEERRECLLEDKREFLNWVDVREQTSEIMSGEAKEAFDNATNTIRKGKLRMLKNRYLGYGFGSEELFNSILPSTCEDYEVLRFELPEQFK
;
A
#
# COMPACT_ATOMS: atom_id res chain seq x y z
N MET A 1 -22.74 13.46 11.62
CA MET A 1 -22.27 14.81 12.02
C MET A 1 -20.88 15.14 11.44
N ILE A 2 -20.58 14.64 10.23
CA ILE A 2 -19.27 14.78 9.53
C ILE A 2 -19.33 15.89 8.45
N SER A 3 -20.52 16.41 8.17
CA SER A 3 -20.78 17.38 7.08
C SER A 3 -20.44 18.83 7.42
N ALA A 4 -20.08 19.15 8.67
CA ALA A 4 -19.91 20.54 9.13
C ALA A 4 -18.43 21.02 9.14
N LEU A 5 -17.46 20.10 9.23
CA LEU A 5 -16.03 20.46 9.24
C LEU A 5 -15.48 20.80 7.83
N ALA A 6 -16.05 20.23 6.78
CA ALA A 6 -15.66 20.53 5.39
C ALA A 6 -16.11 21.94 4.92
N LEU A 7 -17.11 22.55 5.56
CA LEU A 7 -17.66 23.83 5.12
C LEU A 7 -16.97 25.05 5.75
N ILE A 8 -16.27 24.88 6.88
CA ILE A 8 -15.66 26.00 7.62
C ILE A 8 -14.30 26.42 7.03
N ILE A 9 -13.59 25.53 6.33
CA ILE A 9 -12.26 25.85 5.76
C ILE A 9 -12.37 26.58 4.41
N MET A 10 -13.50 26.51 3.70
CA MET A 10 -13.64 27.16 2.39
C MET A 10 -13.99 28.66 2.43
N THR A 11 -14.25 29.25 3.61
CA THR A 11 -14.59 30.67 3.71
C THR A 11 -13.80 31.39 4.80
N GLY A 12 -12.66 31.96 4.41
CA GLY A 12 -12.06 33.10 5.09
C GLY A 12 -10.73 32.83 5.78
N CYS A 13 -9.66 33.40 5.23
CA CYS A 13 -8.87 34.42 5.92
C CYS A 13 -7.68 34.86 5.05
N GLN A 14 -7.83 36.05 4.46
CA GLN A 14 -6.69 36.94 4.24
C GLN A 14 -6.05 37.22 5.61
N PHE A 15 -4.71 37.21 5.75
CA PHE A 15 -3.94 38.27 6.43
C PHE A 15 -2.44 37.94 6.59
N SER A 16 -1.64 38.92 6.15
CA SER A 16 -0.36 39.44 6.66
C SER A 16 0.81 38.48 6.96
N GLN A 17 1.81 38.56 6.07
CA GLN A 17 3.20 38.22 6.33
C GLN A 17 3.78 39.06 7.49
N LYS A 18 4.43 38.41 8.46
CA LYS A 18 5.56 38.98 9.20
C LYS A 18 6.63 37.92 9.41
N HIS A 19 7.80 38.19 8.85
CA HIS A 19 9.05 37.46 9.05
C HIS A 19 9.56 37.65 10.49
N THR A 20 10.07 36.57 11.08
CA THR A 20 11.18 36.60 12.04
C THR A 20 12.01 35.33 11.89
N ASP A 21 13.29 35.51 11.62
CA ASP A 21 14.33 34.48 11.56
C ASP A 21 14.71 33.98 12.96
N VAL A 22 14.88 32.66 13.12
CA VAL A 22 15.75 32.05 14.15
C VAL A 22 16.43 30.82 13.54
N ALA A 23 17.75 30.76 13.71
CA ALA A 23 18.66 29.78 13.10
C ALA A 23 18.82 28.48 13.91
N ASP A 24 19.01 27.40 13.15
CA ASP A 24 19.80 26.17 13.35
C ASP A 24 19.88 25.50 14.74
N THR A 25 19.22 24.34 14.83
CA THR A 25 19.82 23.10 15.37
C THR A 25 19.22 21.87 14.63
N ALA A 26 20.00 20.79 14.59
CA ALA A 26 19.97 19.76 13.54
C ALA A 26 18.77 18.79 13.54
N THR A 27 18.41 18.36 12.32
CA THR A 27 17.77 17.08 11.93
C THR A 27 16.32 16.78 12.32
N SER A 28 15.48 17.80 12.49
CA SER A 28 14.02 17.63 12.37
C SER A 28 13.43 18.83 11.63
N ASP A 29 12.43 18.56 10.78
CA ASP A 29 11.60 19.57 10.12
C ASP A 29 12.24 20.50 9.08
N ARG A 30 12.39 19.99 7.85
CA ARG A 30 12.34 20.84 6.64
C ARG A 30 10.88 21.20 6.29
N THR A 31 10.16 21.82 7.22
CA THR A 31 8.76 22.26 7.06
C THR A 31 8.61 23.73 6.65
N PHE A 32 9.59 24.29 5.93
CA PHE A 32 9.46 25.63 5.33
C PHE A 32 8.85 25.65 3.92
N SER A 33 8.31 24.52 3.47
CA SER A 33 7.80 24.38 2.12
C SER A 33 6.56 23.50 2.18
N GLY A 34 5.47 23.88 1.50
CA GLY A 34 4.15 23.21 1.51
C GLY A 34 4.12 21.76 0.99
N TYR A 35 5.00 20.90 1.52
CA TYR A 35 5.21 19.49 1.21
C TYR A 35 4.89 18.68 2.46
N LEU A 36 4.11 17.60 2.30
CA LEU A 36 3.56 16.83 3.43
C LEU A 36 4.65 16.10 4.25
N PHE A 37 5.62 15.49 3.57
CA PHE A 37 6.64 14.61 4.17
C PHE A 37 8.07 15.04 3.81
N GLY A 38 8.28 16.35 3.63
CA GLY A 38 9.57 16.93 3.29
C GLY A 38 9.83 17.05 1.78
N ARG A 39 10.96 17.68 1.44
CA ARG A 39 11.38 17.96 0.07
C ARG A 39 12.82 17.47 -0.17
N PRO A 40 13.10 16.78 -1.28
CA PRO A 40 14.47 16.45 -1.68
C PRO A 40 15.35 17.69 -1.75
N THR A 41 16.65 17.53 -1.54
CA THR A 41 17.62 18.62 -1.69
C THR A 41 17.61 19.16 -3.12
N ASP A 42 18.00 20.43 -3.32
CA ASP A 42 18.09 20.99 -4.68
C ASP A 42 19.08 20.22 -5.56
N LYS A 43 20.11 19.62 -4.96
CA LYS A 43 21.05 18.73 -5.68
C LYS A 43 20.33 17.47 -6.18
N GLN A 44 19.54 16.82 -5.33
CA GLN A 44 18.74 15.65 -5.70
C GLN A 44 17.70 16.01 -6.77
N ILE A 45 17.02 17.15 -6.64
CA ILE A 45 16.06 17.65 -7.62
C ILE A 45 16.73 17.89 -8.97
N ARG A 46 17.84 18.63 -9.01
CA ARG A 46 18.57 18.88 -10.27
C ARG A 46 19.03 17.59 -10.93
N SER A 47 19.59 16.66 -10.14
CA SER A 47 20.03 15.36 -10.63
C SER A 47 18.86 14.54 -11.19
N TRP A 48 17.72 14.55 -10.49
CA TRP A 48 16.52 13.84 -10.89
C TRP A 48 15.91 14.42 -12.17
N SER A 49 15.69 15.73 -12.22
CA SER A 49 15.14 16.41 -13.39
C SER A 49 16.00 16.18 -14.64
N HIS A 50 17.33 16.28 -14.50
CA HIS A 50 18.25 15.99 -15.61
C HIS A 50 18.12 14.54 -16.11
N LYS A 51 17.98 13.59 -15.18
CA LYS A 51 17.76 12.18 -15.52
C LYS A 51 16.43 11.97 -16.25
N CYS A 52 15.34 12.57 -15.77
CA CYS A 52 14.05 12.50 -16.46
C CYS A 52 14.11 13.11 -17.87
N ASP A 53 14.74 14.27 -18.03
CA ASP A 53 14.88 14.91 -19.34
C ASP A 53 15.67 14.01 -20.32
N SER A 54 16.73 13.35 -19.85
CA SER A 54 17.51 12.40 -20.65
C SER A 54 16.68 11.17 -21.05
N LEU A 55 15.93 10.57 -20.11
CA LEU A 55 15.12 9.38 -20.37
C LEU A 55 13.95 9.68 -21.29
N ARG A 56 13.31 10.85 -21.14
CA ARG A 56 12.26 11.31 -22.06
C ARG A 56 12.77 11.50 -23.49
N ALA A 57 13.98 12.04 -23.65
CA ALA A 57 14.61 12.15 -24.96
C ALA A 57 14.93 10.78 -25.58
N GLN A 58 15.26 9.78 -24.76
CA GLN A 58 15.62 8.44 -25.23
C GLN A 58 14.41 7.56 -25.57
N TRP A 59 13.37 7.57 -24.73
CA TRP A 59 12.24 6.64 -24.83
C TRP A 59 11.06 7.20 -25.64
N GLY A 60 11.14 8.47 -26.05
CA GLY A 60 10.13 9.07 -26.92
C GLY A 60 8.75 9.15 -26.29
N PHE A 61 8.66 9.29 -24.96
CA PHE A 61 7.40 9.50 -24.24
C PHE A 61 6.58 10.58 -24.95
N SER A 62 5.44 10.18 -25.53
CA SER A 62 4.67 11.05 -26.40
C SER A 62 3.77 11.94 -25.53
N LEU A 63 4.01 13.25 -25.57
CA LEU A 63 3.25 14.27 -24.85
C LEU A 63 1.82 14.41 -25.43
N LYS A 64 0.94 13.43 -25.19
CA LYS A 64 -0.49 13.52 -25.52
C LYS A 64 -1.29 13.78 -24.25
N PRO A 65 -1.48 15.06 -23.85
CA PRO A 65 -2.18 15.41 -22.62
C PRO A 65 -3.67 15.05 -22.57
N GLY A 66 -4.26 14.58 -23.67
CA GLY A 66 -5.69 14.27 -23.75
C GLY A 66 -6.15 13.26 -22.70
N ILE A 67 -5.36 12.21 -22.49
CA ILE A 67 -5.73 11.05 -21.66
C ILE A 67 -5.42 11.33 -20.17
N TYR A 68 -4.31 12.00 -19.89
CA TYR A 68 -3.96 12.46 -18.55
C TYR A 68 -4.73 13.70 -18.07
N LYS A 69 -5.80 14.12 -18.76
CA LYS A 69 -6.57 15.37 -18.58
C LYS A 69 -5.75 16.68 -18.72
N THR A 70 -4.48 16.72 -18.31
CA THR A 70 -3.59 17.89 -18.34
C THR A 70 -2.12 17.51 -18.62
N LYS A 71 -1.36 18.43 -19.24
CA LYS A 71 0.11 18.28 -19.40
C LYS A 71 0.85 18.17 -18.07
N LYS A 72 0.32 18.81 -17.01
CA LYS A 72 0.90 18.79 -15.67
C LYS A 72 0.84 17.39 -15.08
N ARG A 73 -0.36 16.77 -15.09
CA ARG A 73 -0.57 15.40 -14.59
C ARG A 73 0.32 14.39 -15.29
N MET A 74 0.32 14.40 -16.63
CA MET A 74 1.16 13.52 -17.44
C MET A 74 2.64 13.58 -17.03
N ARG A 75 3.20 14.80 -16.97
CA ARG A 75 4.62 14.97 -16.55
C ARG A 75 4.87 14.49 -15.13
N THR A 76 3.92 14.68 -14.23
CA THR A 76 4.02 14.20 -12.85
C THR A 76 4.07 12.67 -12.81
N ILE A 77 3.19 11.99 -13.55
CA ILE A 77 3.14 10.53 -13.63
C ILE A 77 4.43 9.97 -14.25
N GLU A 78 4.87 10.50 -15.40
CA GLU A 78 6.13 10.10 -16.04
C GLU A 78 7.34 10.25 -15.09
N ASP A 79 7.42 11.39 -14.38
CA ASP A 79 8.51 11.62 -13.42
C ASP A 79 8.47 10.63 -12.23
N MET A 80 7.31 10.11 -11.88
CA MET A 80 7.16 9.14 -10.80
C MET A 80 7.44 7.71 -11.29
N GLU A 81 6.94 7.32 -12.46
CA GLU A 81 7.26 6.06 -13.12
C GLU A 81 8.77 5.88 -13.24
N LEU A 82 9.46 6.91 -13.72
CA LEU A 82 10.92 6.88 -13.80
C LEU A 82 11.54 6.69 -12.42
N ALA A 83 10.99 7.29 -11.37
CA ALA A 83 11.51 7.11 -10.00
C ALA A 83 11.40 5.65 -9.54
N PHE A 84 10.35 4.93 -9.96
CA PHE A 84 10.18 3.51 -9.69
C PHE A 84 11.13 2.63 -10.48
N ILE A 85 11.31 2.90 -11.77
CA ILE A 85 12.17 2.10 -12.66
C ILE A 85 13.65 2.27 -12.28
N GLU A 86 14.07 3.50 -11.98
CA GLU A 86 15.47 3.88 -12.02
C GLU A 86 16.15 4.00 -10.65
N ASN A 87 15.40 4.02 -9.55
CA ASN A 87 15.95 4.33 -8.24
C ASN A 87 15.76 3.18 -7.25
N LYS A 88 16.84 2.42 -7.04
CA LYS A 88 16.90 1.35 -6.05
C LYS A 88 16.96 1.88 -4.60
N ASN A 89 17.25 3.17 -4.40
CA ASN A 89 17.17 3.79 -3.08
C ASN A 89 15.72 4.18 -2.79
N LEU A 90 15.05 3.38 -1.96
CA LEU A 90 13.64 3.53 -1.60
C LEU A 90 13.33 4.87 -0.92
N GLU A 91 14.23 5.37 -0.06
CA GLU A 91 14.03 6.63 0.67
C GLU A 91 14.05 7.83 -0.27
N LEU A 92 15.03 7.87 -1.17
CA LEU A 92 15.11 8.93 -2.19
C LEU A 92 13.94 8.84 -3.17
N ARG A 93 13.55 7.62 -3.56
CA ARG A 93 12.39 7.38 -4.42
C ARG A 93 11.12 7.94 -3.80
N ASP A 94 10.80 7.54 -2.57
CA ASP A 94 9.59 8.00 -1.86
C ASP A 94 9.60 9.52 -1.67
N SER A 95 10.76 10.10 -1.34
CA SER A 95 10.91 11.56 -1.21
C SER A 95 10.63 12.30 -2.53
N ILE A 96 11.06 11.75 -3.67
CA ILE A 96 10.77 12.32 -5.00
C ILE A 96 9.27 12.24 -5.31
N ILE A 97 8.62 11.13 -4.96
CA ILE A 97 7.19 10.91 -5.18
C ILE A 97 6.36 11.93 -4.40
N PHE A 98 6.61 12.05 -3.09
CA PHE A 98 5.87 13.01 -2.25
C PHE A 98 6.13 14.46 -2.67
N TRP A 99 7.36 14.77 -3.10
CA TRP A 99 7.69 16.07 -3.68
C TRP A 99 6.87 16.35 -4.95
N LYS A 100 6.84 15.42 -5.90
CA LYS A 100 6.10 15.58 -7.16
C LYS A 100 4.58 15.65 -6.95
N LEU A 101 4.03 14.90 -6.00
CA LEU A 101 2.61 15.02 -5.61
C LEU A 101 2.29 16.41 -5.07
N SER A 102 3.15 16.94 -4.21
CA SER A 102 2.96 18.28 -3.65
C SER A 102 3.14 19.38 -4.69
N GLU A 103 4.00 19.21 -5.71
CA GLU A 103 4.06 20.15 -6.85
C GLU A 103 2.79 20.07 -7.72
N TYR A 104 2.24 18.87 -7.88
CA TYR A 104 1.02 18.65 -8.63
C TYR A 104 -0.20 19.28 -7.96
N MET A 105 -0.33 19.10 -6.64
CA MET A 105 -1.42 19.63 -5.83
C MET A 105 -0.85 20.27 -4.55
N PRO A 106 -0.41 21.54 -4.59
CA PRO A 106 0.23 22.20 -3.45
C PRO A 106 -0.72 22.33 -2.27
N ASN A 107 -0.21 22.04 -1.07
CA ASN A 107 -0.93 22.28 0.18
C ASN A 107 -0.46 23.63 0.76
N SER A 108 -1.40 24.55 0.95
CA SER A 108 -1.12 25.88 1.51
C SER A 108 -0.97 25.90 3.03
N GLU A 109 -1.25 24.79 3.70
CA GLU A 109 -1.32 24.71 5.16
C GLU A 109 -0.10 23.99 5.73
N TYR A 110 0.71 24.73 6.50
CA TYR A 110 1.99 24.27 7.05
C TYR A 110 1.88 23.79 8.51
N GLN A 111 0.71 23.88 9.14
CA GLN A 111 0.44 23.45 10.52
C GLN A 111 -0.60 22.33 10.58
N LEU A 112 -0.43 21.31 9.74
CA LEU A 112 -1.34 20.17 9.71
C LEU A 112 -0.90 19.09 10.70
N SER A 113 -1.87 18.48 11.39
CA SER A 113 -1.61 17.26 12.17
C SER A 113 -1.12 16.13 11.26
N GLU A 114 -0.44 15.11 11.81
CA GLU A 114 0.04 13.97 11.02
C GLU A 114 -1.12 13.23 10.34
N TYR A 115 -2.24 13.05 11.04
CA TYR A 115 -3.46 12.47 10.48
C TYR A 115 -3.96 13.25 9.26
N VAL A 116 -4.06 14.58 9.36
CA VAL A 116 -4.50 15.41 8.22
C VAL A 116 -3.49 15.34 7.07
N ARG A 117 -2.19 15.23 7.35
CA ARG A 117 -1.17 15.07 6.29
C ARG A 117 -1.33 13.76 5.53
N PHE A 118 -1.57 12.64 6.19
CA PHE A 118 -1.82 11.36 5.53
C PHE A 118 -3.16 11.35 4.77
N TYR A 119 -4.20 11.95 5.34
CA TYR A 119 -5.48 12.12 4.65
C TYR A 119 -5.35 12.96 3.37
N LEU A 120 -4.62 14.09 3.41
CA LEU A 120 -4.34 14.88 2.22
C LEU A 120 -3.47 14.15 1.21
N LEU A 121 -2.54 13.29 1.66
CA LEU A 121 -1.76 12.46 0.75
C LEU A 121 -2.67 11.53 -0.06
N ASP A 122 -3.65 10.88 0.59
CA ASP A 122 -4.63 10.03 -0.10
C ASP A 122 -5.44 10.85 -1.12
N ILE A 123 -5.87 12.06 -0.76
CA ILE A 123 -6.56 12.97 -1.69
C ILE A 123 -5.67 13.33 -2.88
N GLN A 124 -4.38 13.65 -2.66
CA GLN A 124 -3.46 14.00 -3.74
C GLN A 124 -3.26 12.81 -4.70
N ILE A 125 -3.10 11.60 -4.16
CA ILE A 125 -2.97 10.37 -4.95
C ILE A 125 -4.23 10.14 -5.77
N GLN A 126 -5.41 10.19 -5.13
CA GLN A 126 -6.70 10.03 -5.83
C GLN A 126 -6.88 11.07 -6.94
N ASN A 127 -6.54 12.34 -6.71
CA ASN A 127 -6.66 13.40 -7.73
C ASN A 127 -5.65 13.26 -8.87
N LEU A 128 -4.48 12.68 -8.61
CA LEU A 128 -3.51 12.38 -9.66
C LEU A 128 -3.99 11.20 -10.51
N LEU A 129 -4.54 10.17 -9.88
CA LEU A 129 -4.97 8.93 -10.54
C LEU A 129 -6.44 8.92 -10.98
N ASP A 130 -7.18 10.02 -10.77
CA ASP A 130 -8.51 10.26 -11.32
C ASP A 130 -8.42 10.55 -12.83
N TYR A 131 -8.27 9.48 -13.60
CA TYR A 131 -8.43 9.41 -15.05
C TYR A 131 -8.75 7.97 -15.46
N ASP A 132 -9.46 7.83 -16.57
CA ASP A 132 -9.78 6.53 -17.14
C ASP A 132 -8.68 6.17 -18.16
N PRO A 133 -7.93 5.07 -17.97
CA PRO A 133 -6.96 4.63 -18.97
C PRO A 133 -7.68 4.17 -20.25
N GLU A 134 -7.24 4.64 -21.42
CA GLU A 134 -7.88 4.34 -22.72
C GLU A 134 -7.15 3.23 -23.49
N SER A 135 -5.98 2.82 -23.01
CA SER A 135 -5.18 1.75 -23.59
C SER A 135 -4.70 0.77 -22.52
N GLN A 136 -4.35 -0.43 -22.97
CA GLN A 136 -3.84 -1.48 -22.08
C GLN A 136 -2.51 -1.09 -21.40
N VAL A 137 -1.64 -0.36 -22.11
CA VAL A 137 -0.37 0.12 -21.55
C VAL A 137 -0.63 1.10 -20.40
N GLU A 138 -1.50 2.08 -20.64
CA GLU A 138 -1.87 3.06 -19.60
C GLU A 138 -2.60 2.41 -18.43
N MET A 139 -3.37 1.36 -18.67
CA MET A 139 -4.02 0.62 -17.60
C MET A 139 -2.98 -0.06 -16.72
N ASN A 140 -1.98 -0.73 -17.31
CA ASN A 140 -0.86 -1.31 -16.56
C ASN A 140 -0.10 -0.25 -15.77
N ASP A 141 0.20 0.89 -16.38
CA ASP A 141 0.86 2.02 -15.73
C ASP A 141 0.02 2.57 -14.57
N TRP A 142 -1.29 2.68 -14.76
CA TRP A 142 -2.23 3.14 -13.73
C TRP A 142 -2.26 2.21 -12.51
N PHE A 143 -2.42 0.89 -12.71
CA PHE A 143 -2.33 -0.11 -11.63
C PHE A 143 -0.95 -0.08 -10.96
N GLY A 144 0.11 0.02 -11.78
CA GLY A 144 1.48 0.13 -11.33
C GLY A 144 1.67 1.32 -10.40
N MET A 145 1.17 2.49 -10.78
CA MET A 145 1.20 3.72 -9.99
C MET A 145 0.40 3.62 -8.70
N HIS A 146 -0.82 3.07 -8.73
CA HIS A 146 -1.61 2.82 -7.51
C HIS A 146 -0.83 2.02 -6.48
N LEU A 147 -0.26 0.89 -6.90
CA LEU A 147 0.57 0.06 -6.04
C LEU A 147 1.79 0.83 -5.53
N ALA A 148 2.48 1.53 -6.43
CA ALA A 148 3.65 2.34 -6.13
C ALA A 148 3.39 3.36 -5.01
N PHE A 149 2.31 4.12 -5.11
CA PHE A 149 1.91 5.10 -4.10
C PHE A 149 1.51 4.43 -2.80
N LYS A 150 0.74 3.34 -2.87
CA LYS A 150 0.35 2.59 -1.68
C LYS A 150 1.60 2.13 -0.92
N LYS A 151 2.55 1.49 -1.61
CA LYS A 151 3.83 1.08 -1.03
C LYS A 151 4.61 2.27 -0.42
N ALA A 152 4.64 3.43 -1.09
CA ALA A 152 5.34 4.62 -0.58
C ALA A 152 4.68 5.19 0.69
N LYS A 153 3.35 5.31 0.71
CA LYS A 153 2.57 5.73 1.88
C LYS A 153 2.80 4.79 3.06
N THR A 154 2.67 3.48 2.84
CA THR A 154 2.85 2.45 3.88
C THR A 154 4.24 2.51 4.49
N ARG A 155 5.30 2.69 3.67
CA ARG A 155 6.67 2.89 4.18
C ARG A 155 6.82 4.17 4.99
N GLU A 156 6.17 5.26 4.58
CA GLU A 156 6.22 6.50 5.36
C GLU A 156 5.50 6.35 6.71
N LEU A 157 4.32 5.73 6.75
CA LEU A 157 3.65 5.37 8.01
C LEU A 157 4.55 4.51 8.91
N PHE A 158 5.18 3.48 8.34
CA PHE A 158 6.10 2.63 9.08
C PHE A 158 7.28 3.42 9.67
N ARG A 159 7.90 4.32 8.90
CA ARG A 159 8.97 5.21 9.40
C ARG A 159 8.49 6.04 10.59
N ARG A 160 7.29 6.64 10.49
CA ARG A 160 6.71 7.46 11.56
C ARG A 160 6.40 6.65 12.81
N LEU A 161 5.86 5.45 12.64
CA LEU A 161 5.61 4.52 13.73
C LEU A 161 6.91 4.16 14.47
N VAL A 162 7.93 3.73 13.74
CA VAL A 162 9.24 3.36 14.31
C VAL A 162 9.92 4.52 15.03
N GLN A 163 9.72 5.76 14.56
CA GLN A 163 10.21 6.97 15.23
C GLN A 163 9.43 7.33 16.50
N SER A 164 8.22 6.80 16.67
CA SER A 164 7.29 7.16 17.75
C SER A 164 7.30 6.19 18.93
N VAL A 165 8.17 5.17 18.91
CA VAL A 165 8.23 4.12 19.94
C VAL A 165 9.65 3.94 20.48
N ASP A 166 9.75 3.29 21.63
CA ASP A 166 11.02 3.00 22.30
C ASP A 166 11.93 2.06 21.50
N GLY A 167 13.23 2.07 21.81
CA GLY A 167 14.27 1.39 21.04
C GLY A 167 14.03 -0.11 20.80
N ASP A 168 13.59 -0.85 21.82
CA ASP A 168 13.36 -2.29 21.73
C ASP A 168 12.15 -2.61 20.84
N VAL A 169 11.05 -1.86 21.00
CA VAL A 169 9.86 -1.95 20.14
C VAL A 169 10.21 -1.56 18.71
N ALA A 170 10.97 -0.49 18.52
CA ALA A 170 11.43 -0.03 17.21
C ALA A 170 12.33 -1.07 16.51
N GLN A 171 13.12 -1.83 17.26
CA GLN A 171 13.92 -2.93 16.72
C GLN A 171 13.04 -4.10 16.27
N MET A 172 12.06 -4.49 17.09
CA MET A 172 11.13 -5.56 16.74
C MET A 172 10.24 -5.19 15.54
N LEU A 173 9.76 -3.95 15.45
CA LEU A 173 9.05 -3.46 14.26
C LEU A 173 9.90 -3.51 12.99
N ARG A 174 11.21 -3.24 13.07
CA ARG A 174 12.12 -3.39 11.93
C ARG A 174 12.32 -4.85 11.52
N LYS A 175 12.40 -5.77 12.49
CA LYS A 175 12.42 -7.22 12.23
C LYS A 175 11.12 -7.66 11.55
N GLU A 176 9.99 -7.13 12.03
CA GLU A 176 8.66 -7.41 11.51
C GLU A 176 8.48 -6.92 10.07
N GLU A 177 8.93 -5.70 9.73
CA GLU A 177 8.92 -5.18 8.36
C GLU A 177 9.80 -6.01 7.42
N ALA A 178 10.98 -6.43 7.88
CA ALA A 178 11.84 -7.30 7.07
C ALA A 178 11.17 -8.65 6.78
N GLN A 179 10.44 -9.22 7.74
CA GLN A 179 9.70 -10.47 7.56
C GLN A 179 8.45 -10.26 6.68
N PHE A 180 7.77 -9.12 6.78
CA PHE A 180 6.69 -8.75 5.87
C PHE A 180 7.15 -8.74 4.42
N GLU A 181 8.30 -8.14 4.11
CA GLU A 181 8.83 -8.12 2.74
C GLU A 181 9.19 -9.53 2.23
N VAL A 182 9.68 -10.42 3.09
CA VAL A 182 9.90 -11.84 2.73
C VAL A 182 8.57 -12.53 2.41
N TYR A 183 7.57 -12.35 3.27
CA TYR A 183 6.20 -12.86 3.04
C TYR A 183 5.59 -12.30 1.75
N ASN A 184 5.65 -10.99 1.52
CA ASN A 184 5.04 -10.37 0.35
C ASN A 184 5.64 -10.93 -0.96
N ASN A 185 6.96 -11.15 -1.00
CA ASN A 185 7.62 -11.80 -2.14
C ASN A 185 7.16 -13.26 -2.33
N ALA A 186 7.03 -14.03 -1.24
CA ALA A 186 6.51 -15.40 -1.29
C ALA A 186 5.05 -15.45 -1.79
N MET A 187 4.22 -14.51 -1.33
CA MET A 187 2.82 -14.37 -1.73
C MET A 187 2.69 -14.04 -3.22
N VAL A 188 3.47 -13.07 -3.73
CA VAL A 188 3.46 -12.70 -5.16
C VAL A 188 3.91 -13.87 -6.04
N LYS A 189 5.00 -14.55 -5.64
CA LYS A 189 5.46 -15.76 -6.34
C LYS A 189 4.38 -16.84 -6.33
N CYS A 190 3.75 -17.07 -5.17
CA CYS A 190 2.67 -18.04 -5.01
C CYS A 190 1.48 -17.73 -5.92
N TYR A 191 1.01 -16.48 -5.94
CA TYR A 191 -0.02 -16.03 -6.86
C TYR A 191 0.36 -16.33 -8.32
N ASN A 192 1.56 -15.93 -8.74
CA ASN A 192 2.04 -16.12 -10.12
C ASN A 192 2.20 -17.58 -10.53
N THR A 193 2.46 -18.49 -9.59
CA THR A 193 2.62 -19.92 -9.85
C THR A 193 1.31 -20.70 -9.74
N VAL A 194 0.47 -20.38 -8.76
CA VAL A 194 -0.77 -21.11 -8.46
C VAL A 194 -1.93 -20.63 -9.31
N CYS A 195 -2.02 -19.32 -9.53
CA CYS A 195 -3.10 -18.67 -10.29
C CYS A 195 -2.62 -18.20 -11.67
N GLY A 196 -1.33 -17.92 -11.82
CA GLY A 196 -0.75 -17.55 -13.10
C GLY A 196 -0.56 -18.74 -14.04
N ASP A 197 -0.80 -18.51 -15.33
CA ASP A 197 -0.55 -19.49 -16.39
C ASP A 197 0.53 -18.92 -17.32
N PRO A 198 1.78 -19.43 -17.35
CA PRO A 198 2.83 -19.01 -18.29
C PRO A 198 2.42 -18.84 -19.76
N SER A 199 1.42 -19.60 -20.23
CA SER A 199 0.87 -19.53 -21.59
C SER A 199 -0.05 -18.32 -21.80
N PHE A 200 -0.66 -17.79 -20.71
CA PHE A 200 -1.53 -16.61 -20.68
C PHE A 200 -0.94 -15.41 -19.90
N ASN A 201 0.14 -15.61 -19.14
CA ASN A 201 0.99 -14.61 -18.47
C ASN A 201 1.80 -13.79 -19.48
N ALA A 202 1.64 -14.07 -20.78
CA ALA A 202 2.04 -13.17 -21.85
C ALA A 202 1.00 -12.04 -22.09
N GLY A 203 -0.18 -12.13 -21.46
CA GLY A 203 -1.25 -11.15 -21.56
C GLY A 203 -1.20 -10.11 -20.43
N SER A 204 -1.49 -8.87 -20.78
CA SER A 204 -1.53 -7.71 -19.88
C SER A 204 -2.49 -7.83 -18.68
N VAL A 205 -3.49 -8.70 -18.75
CA VAL A 205 -4.44 -8.95 -17.64
C VAL A 205 -3.75 -9.57 -16.42
N SER A 206 -2.86 -10.54 -16.63
CA SER A 206 -2.12 -11.21 -15.54
C SER A 206 -1.27 -10.24 -14.71
N ILE A 207 -0.65 -9.25 -15.37
CA ILE A 207 0.16 -8.22 -14.71
C ILE A 207 -0.73 -7.32 -13.84
N MET A 208 -1.91 -6.94 -14.32
CA MET A 208 -2.83 -6.10 -13.54
C MET A 208 -3.35 -6.82 -12.32
N ASP A 209 -3.67 -8.11 -12.45
CA ASP A 209 -4.15 -8.90 -11.33
C ASP A 209 -3.05 -9.09 -10.27
N GLU A 210 -1.80 -9.36 -10.68
CA GLU A 210 -0.64 -9.40 -9.76
C GLU A 210 -0.47 -8.06 -9.02
N LEU A 211 -0.56 -6.94 -9.73
CA LEU A 211 -0.45 -5.60 -9.15
C LEU A 211 -1.57 -5.33 -8.14
N GLN A 212 -2.79 -5.79 -8.43
CA GLN A 212 -3.95 -5.60 -7.55
C GLN A 212 -3.90 -6.53 -6.33
N VAL A 213 -3.44 -7.78 -6.45
CA VAL A 213 -3.17 -8.65 -5.29
C VAL A 213 -2.17 -7.98 -4.34
N GLN A 214 -1.08 -7.43 -4.88
CA GLN A 214 -0.12 -6.67 -4.09
C GLN A 214 -0.73 -5.41 -3.48
N TYR A 215 -1.57 -4.69 -4.23
CA TYR A 215 -2.21 -3.47 -3.75
C TYR A 215 -3.09 -3.78 -2.53
N ASP A 216 -3.88 -4.84 -2.60
CA ASP A 216 -4.78 -5.25 -1.53
C ASP A 216 -4.02 -5.70 -0.27
N ASP A 217 -2.94 -6.48 -0.43
CA ASP A 217 -2.07 -6.88 0.69
C ASP A 217 -1.42 -5.65 1.36
N TYR A 218 -0.93 -4.71 0.56
CA TYR A 218 -0.42 -3.44 1.10
C TYR A 218 -1.52 -2.54 1.67
N ALA A 219 -2.76 -2.60 1.20
CA ALA A 219 -3.87 -1.84 1.78
C ALA A 219 -4.23 -2.37 3.18
N ILE A 220 -4.18 -3.69 3.38
CA ILE A 220 -4.32 -4.31 4.71
C ILE A 220 -3.15 -3.88 5.62
N ARG A 221 -1.93 -3.86 5.09
CA ARG A 221 -0.75 -3.37 5.82
C ARG A 221 -0.86 -1.90 6.21
N ASP A 222 -1.30 -1.05 5.28
CA ASP A 222 -1.55 0.38 5.48
C ASP A 222 -2.53 0.60 6.63
N GLN A 223 -3.70 -0.05 6.58
CA GLN A 223 -4.72 0.02 7.64
C GLN A 223 -4.18 -0.46 9.00
N SER A 224 -3.41 -1.55 9.00
CA SER A 224 -2.75 -2.06 10.22
C SER A 224 -1.77 -1.04 10.81
N LEU A 225 -0.97 -0.37 9.98
CA LEU A 225 0.02 0.60 10.44
C LEU A 225 -0.64 1.90 10.91
N GLU A 226 -1.63 2.41 10.18
CA GLU A 226 -2.39 3.59 10.57
C GLU A 226 -3.03 3.40 11.94
N SER A 227 -3.67 2.25 12.16
CA SER A 227 -4.35 1.95 13.42
C SER A 227 -3.41 2.03 14.62
N VAL A 228 -2.21 1.45 14.50
CA VAL A 228 -1.20 1.47 15.57
C VAL A 228 -0.59 2.85 15.73
N TYR A 229 -0.16 3.45 14.62
CA TYR A 229 0.56 4.71 14.63
C TYR A 229 -0.28 5.86 15.19
N PHE A 230 -1.50 6.05 14.67
CA PHE A 230 -2.37 7.11 15.16
C PHE A 230 -2.92 6.80 16.54
N LYS A 231 -3.05 5.53 16.94
CA LYS A 231 -3.34 5.22 18.35
C LYS A 231 -2.22 5.67 19.28
N ILE A 232 -0.96 5.42 18.92
CA ILE A 232 0.20 5.86 19.71
C ILE A 232 0.29 7.39 19.74
N LYS A 233 -0.03 8.05 18.62
CA LYS A 233 0.09 9.50 18.47
C LYS A 233 -1.03 10.27 19.17
N ASP A 234 -2.27 9.89 18.91
CA ASP A 234 -3.48 10.63 19.25
C ASP A 234 -4.26 9.97 20.41
N GLY A 235 -3.85 8.77 20.84
CA GLY A 235 -4.37 8.09 22.03
C GLY A 235 -5.85 7.75 21.92
N LYS A 236 -6.59 8.00 23.00
CA LYS A 236 -8.04 7.73 23.09
C LYS A 236 -8.90 8.45 22.04
N ASP A 237 -8.40 9.52 21.43
CA ASP A 237 -9.17 10.33 20.48
C ASP A 237 -9.17 9.73 19.06
N TYR A 238 -8.32 8.71 18.80
CA TYR A 238 -8.32 7.96 17.56
C TYR A 238 -9.15 6.68 17.69
N GLU A 239 -10.19 6.59 16.86
CA GLU A 239 -11.07 5.43 16.71
C GLU A 239 -10.61 4.58 15.53
N TYR A 240 -10.62 3.26 15.73
CA TYR A 240 -10.35 2.26 14.69
C TYR A 240 -11.32 1.11 14.82
N GLU A 241 -11.52 0.36 13.73
CA GLU A 241 -12.42 -0.78 13.71
C GLU A 241 -11.86 -1.93 14.57
N ILE A 242 -12.68 -2.45 15.48
CA ILE A 242 -12.32 -3.59 16.33
C ILE A 242 -12.85 -4.85 15.68
N HIS A 243 -11.96 -5.77 15.34
CA HIS A 243 -12.32 -7.03 14.71
C HIS A 243 -12.43 -8.17 15.71
N LYS A 244 -13.22 -9.18 15.35
CA LYS A 244 -13.19 -10.50 16.00
C LYS A 244 -11.81 -11.11 15.85
N GLN A 245 -11.41 -11.91 16.83
CA GLN A 245 -10.18 -12.69 16.74
C GLN A 245 -10.33 -13.75 15.66
N PHE A 246 -9.40 -13.76 14.71
CA PHE A 246 -9.27 -14.79 13.70
C PHE A 246 -8.14 -15.74 14.12
N PRO A 247 -8.45 -16.99 14.53
CA PRO A 247 -7.43 -17.93 14.97
C PRO A 247 -6.46 -18.26 13.83
N ILE A 248 -5.16 -18.35 14.14
CA ILE A 248 -4.16 -18.72 13.14
C ILE A 248 -4.44 -20.11 12.54
N SER A 249 -4.99 -21.02 13.34
CA SER A 249 -5.39 -22.37 12.91
C SER A 249 -6.44 -22.39 11.80
N LEU A 250 -7.26 -21.34 11.68
CA LEU A 250 -8.21 -21.21 10.57
C LEU A 250 -7.48 -20.89 9.26
N ILE A 251 -6.46 -20.03 9.32
CA ILE A 251 -5.63 -19.69 8.16
C ILE A 251 -4.81 -20.91 7.73
N GLU A 252 -4.21 -21.63 8.68
CA GLU A 252 -3.46 -22.86 8.41
C GLU A 252 -4.34 -23.91 7.72
N LYS A 253 -5.57 -24.08 8.21
CA LYS A 253 -6.55 -24.98 7.61
C LYS A 253 -6.89 -24.58 6.18
N GLU A 254 -7.15 -23.31 5.89
CA GLU A 254 -7.50 -22.86 4.54
C GLU A 254 -6.37 -23.05 3.53
N TYR A 255 -5.12 -22.93 3.97
CA TYR A 255 -3.96 -23.34 3.17
C TYR A 255 -3.94 -24.84 2.91
N ASP A 256 -4.09 -25.66 3.96
CA ASP A 256 -4.05 -27.11 3.84
C ASP A 256 -5.17 -27.63 2.92
N ASP A 257 -6.37 -27.08 3.07
CA ASP A 257 -7.51 -27.37 2.21
C ASP A 257 -7.22 -26.98 0.75
N TRP A 258 -6.54 -25.84 0.51
CA TRP A 258 -6.13 -25.45 -0.84
C TRP A 258 -5.13 -26.44 -1.44
N ILE A 259 -4.04 -26.70 -0.73
CA ILE A 259 -2.95 -27.59 -1.15
C ILE A 259 -3.50 -28.97 -1.51
N ASN A 260 -4.42 -29.49 -0.69
CA ASN A 260 -5.07 -30.78 -0.89
C ASN A 260 -6.08 -30.78 -2.05
N SER A 261 -6.70 -29.63 -2.34
CA SER A 261 -7.65 -29.49 -3.46
C SER A 261 -6.98 -29.38 -4.83
N LEU A 262 -5.69 -29.00 -4.89
CA LEU A 262 -4.96 -28.90 -6.15
C LEU A 262 -4.87 -30.26 -6.86
N LYS A 263 -5.17 -30.25 -8.16
CA LYS A 263 -5.16 -31.44 -9.04
C LYS A 263 -4.15 -31.29 -10.17
N GLU A 264 -3.67 -32.44 -10.64
CA GLU A 264 -2.91 -32.52 -11.89
C GLU A 264 -3.85 -32.20 -13.05
N ASN A 265 -3.64 -31.05 -13.67
CA ASN A 265 -4.46 -30.48 -14.72
C ASN A 265 -3.50 -29.85 -15.75
N ASP A 266 -3.99 -29.46 -16.94
CA ASP A 266 -3.20 -28.75 -17.97
C ASP A 266 -2.88 -27.30 -17.57
N TRP A 267 -2.30 -27.09 -16.39
CA TRP A 267 -1.84 -25.80 -15.89
C TRP A 267 -0.39 -25.61 -16.27
N ALA A 268 0.04 -24.37 -16.42
CA ALA A 268 1.37 -24.10 -16.93
C ALA A 268 2.50 -24.26 -15.90
N TYR A 269 2.18 -24.50 -14.61
CA TYR A 269 3.14 -24.97 -13.61
C TYR A 269 2.78 -26.37 -13.09
N PRO A 270 3.77 -27.26 -12.90
CA PRO A 270 3.57 -28.59 -12.30
C PRO A 270 2.84 -28.52 -10.95
N LEU A 271 2.05 -29.55 -10.63
CA LEU A 271 1.31 -29.62 -9.36
C LEU A 271 2.22 -29.46 -8.14
N GLU A 272 3.38 -30.12 -8.14
CA GLU A 272 4.33 -30.04 -7.01
C GLU A 272 4.90 -28.62 -6.84
N GLU A 273 5.20 -27.91 -7.94
CA GLU A 273 5.68 -26.53 -7.86
C GLU A 273 4.62 -25.58 -7.28
N ARG A 274 3.34 -25.78 -7.68
CA ARG A 274 2.21 -25.03 -7.11
C ARG A 274 2.03 -25.30 -5.62
N ARG A 275 2.15 -26.57 -5.20
CA ARG A 275 2.09 -26.95 -3.78
C ARG A 275 3.24 -26.37 -2.98
N GLU A 276 4.46 -26.42 -3.50
CA GLU A 276 5.64 -25.84 -2.88
C GLU A 276 5.49 -24.33 -2.66
N CYS A 277 4.93 -23.62 -3.65
CA CYS A 277 4.69 -22.19 -3.50
C CYS A 277 3.62 -21.85 -2.44
N LEU A 278 2.52 -22.62 -2.35
CA LEU A 278 1.54 -22.46 -1.27
C LEU A 278 2.16 -22.76 0.11
N LEU A 279 3.01 -23.77 0.21
CA LEU A 279 3.72 -24.11 1.45
C LEU A 279 4.70 -23.01 1.85
N GLU A 280 5.39 -22.40 0.88
CA GLU A 280 6.28 -21.26 1.09
C GLU A 280 5.51 -20.01 1.55
N ASP A 281 4.42 -19.64 0.88
CA ASP A 281 3.53 -18.54 1.30
C ASP A 281 2.96 -18.78 2.71
N LYS A 282 2.49 -20.00 3.01
CA LYS A 282 2.07 -20.40 4.36
C LYS A 282 3.17 -20.17 5.38
N ARG A 283 4.37 -20.71 5.13
CA ARG A 283 5.51 -20.61 6.05
C ARG A 283 5.88 -19.16 6.32
N GLU A 284 6.04 -18.34 5.28
CA GLU A 284 6.48 -16.95 5.47
C GLU A 284 5.41 -16.06 6.10
N PHE A 285 4.12 -16.31 5.82
CA PHE A 285 3.03 -15.64 6.53
C PHE A 285 3.02 -16.00 8.02
N LEU A 286 3.17 -17.28 8.37
CA LEU A 286 3.22 -17.72 9.77
C LEU A 286 4.43 -17.15 10.50
N ASN A 287 5.60 -17.12 9.87
CA ASN A 287 6.80 -16.48 10.40
C ASN A 287 6.56 -14.98 10.66
N TRP A 288 5.87 -14.29 9.74
CA TRP A 288 5.53 -12.88 9.93
C TRP A 288 4.61 -12.67 11.13
N VAL A 289 3.56 -13.50 11.26
CA VAL A 289 2.64 -13.45 12.41
C VAL A 289 3.37 -13.74 13.72
N ASP A 290 4.28 -14.71 13.78
CA ASP A 290 5.11 -15.01 14.96
C ASP A 290 5.96 -13.81 15.39
N VAL A 291 6.61 -13.11 14.45
CA VAL A 291 7.36 -11.89 14.76
C VAL A 291 6.44 -10.78 15.29
N ARG A 292 5.21 -10.69 14.79
CA ARG A 292 4.20 -9.76 15.34
C ARG A 292 3.80 -10.15 16.77
N GLU A 293 3.59 -11.43 17.06
CA GLU A 293 3.28 -11.91 18.41
C GLU A 293 4.42 -11.57 19.39
N GLN A 294 5.68 -11.82 19.02
CA GLN A 294 6.85 -11.41 19.79
C GLN A 294 6.94 -9.89 20.00
N THR A 295 6.57 -9.11 18.99
CA THR A 295 6.51 -7.64 19.10
C THR A 295 5.43 -7.21 20.10
N SER A 296 4.27 -7.88 20.07
CA SER A 296 3.16 -7.61 20.96
C SER A 296 3.46 -7.93 22.44
N GLU A 297 4.31 -8.93 22.71
CA GLU A 297 4.72 -9.30 24.07
C GLU A 297 5.52 -8.20 24.78
N ILE A 298 6.27 -7.39 24.02
CA ILE A 298 7.08 -6.29 24.57
C ILE A 298 6.35 -4.94 24.54
N MET A 299 5.19 -4.86 23.88
CA MET A 299 4.32 -3.68 23.92
C MET A 299 3.45 -3.70 25.17
N SER A 300 2.93 -2.53 25.57
CA SER A 300 2.01 -2.42 26.72
C SER A 300 0.95 -1.34 26.52
N GLY A 301 -0.10 -1.39 27.34
CA GLY A 301 -1.18 -0.41 27.35
C GLY A 301 -1.97 -0.35 26.02
N GLU A 302 -2.48 0.84 25.70
CA GLU A 302 -3.31 1.07 24.50
C GLU A 302 -2.56 0.78 23.18
N ALA A 303 -1.23 0.94 23.16
CA ALA A 303 -0.40 0.62 22.00
C ALA A 303 -0.42 -0.88 21.70
N LYS A 304 -0.34 -1.72 22.74
CA LYS A 304 -0.47 -3.18 22.60
C LYS A 304 -1.85 -3.56 22.07
N GLU A 305 -2.91 -3.01 22.66
CA GLU A 305 -4.29 -3.32 22.24
C GLU A 305 -4.51 -2.98 20.75
N ALA A 306 -4.04 -1.82 20.30
CA ALA A 306 -4.12 -1.46 18.88
C ALA A 306 -3.25 -2.35 18.00
N PHE A 307 -2.05 -2.75 18.46
CA PHE A 307 -1.19 -3.66 17.71
C PHE A 307 -1.78 -5.07 17.59
N ASP A 308 -2.41 -5.58 18.65
CA ASP A 308 -3.11 -6.86 18.65
C ASP A 308 -4.32 -6.83 17.72
N ASN A 309 -5.11 -5.75 17.75
CA ASN A 309 -6.21 -5.57 16.80
C ASN A 309 -5.71 -5.46 15.35
N ALA A 310 -4.64 -4.70 15.11
CA ALA A 310 -4.03 -4.57 13.79
C ALA A 310 -3.49 -5.92 13.26
N THR A 311 -3.00 -6.78 14.16
CA THR A 311 -2.62 -8.15 13.82
C THR A 311 -3.84 -9.00 13.42
N ASN A 312 -5.00 -8.78 14.04
CA ASN A 312 -6.25 -9.41 13.60
C ASN A 312 -6.73 -8.90 12.24
N THR A 313 -6.55 -7.60 11.92
CA THR A 313 -6.83 -7.07 10.57
C THR A 313 -6.01 -7.79 9.50
N ILE A 314 -4.72 -8.04 9.75
CA ILE A 314 -3.84 -8.81 8.86
C ILE A 314 -4.35 -10.25 8.68
N ARG A 315 -4.73 -10.90 9.79
CA ARG A 315 -5.28 -12.27 9.76
C ARG A 315 -6.59 -12.36 8.97
N LYS A 316 -7.51 -11.41 9.18
CA LYS A 316 -8.76 -11.28 8.43
C LYS A 316 -8.48 -11.13 6.93
N GLY A 317 -7.57 -10.23 6.58
CA GLY A 317 -7.16 -9.95 5.21
C GLY A 317 -6.60 -11.20 4.52
N LYS A 318 -5.66 -11.89 5.14
CA LYS A 318 -5.09 -13.13 4.59
C LYS A 318 -6.13 -14.23 4.46
N LEU A 319 -6.99 -14.41 5.47
CA LEU A 319 -8.06 -15.39 5.42
C LEU A 319 -9.01 -15.14 4.25
N ARG A 320 -9.39 -13.87 4.00
CA ARG A 320 -10.18 -13.47 2.83
C ARG A 320 -9.48 -13.85 1.52
N MET A 321 -8.18 -13.55 1.39
CA MET A 321 -7.40 -13.91 0.20
C MET A 321 -7.41 -15.42 -0.07
N LEU A 322 -7.20 -16.24 0.97
CA LEU A 322 -7.18 -17.70 0.85
C LEU A 322 -8.56 -18.28 0.52
N LYS A 323 -9.62 -17.74 1.14
CA LYS A 323 -10.99 -18.14 0.88
C LYS A 323 -11.45 -17.81 -0.53
N ASN A 324 -11.00 -16.67 -1.06
CA ASN A 324 -11.23 -16.30 -2.45
C ASN A 324 -10.29 -17.03 -3.42
N ARG A 325 -9.29 -17.79 -2.95
CA ARG A 325 -8.28 -18.44 -3.80
C ARG A 325 -7.55 -17.46 -4.73
N TYR A 326 -7.29 -16.25 -4.23
CA TYR A 326 -6.79 -15.11 -5.01
C TYR A 326 -7.66 -14.71 -6.22
N LEU A 327 -8.93 -15.10 -6.26
CA LEU A 327 -9.88 -14.64 -7.29
C LEU A 327 -10.40 -13.23 -6.97
N GLY A 328 -10.68 -12.48 -8.04
CA GLY A 328 -11.27 -11.14 -7.99
C GLY A 328 -10.34 -10.02 -7.58
N TYR A 329 -9.04 -10.30 -7.49
CA TYR A 329 -8.00 -9.29 -7.34
C TYR A 329 -7.61 -8.74 -8.71
N GLY A 330 -8.57 -8.42 -9.57
CA GLY A 330 -8.31 -8.28 -11.00
C GLY A 330 -9.56 -8.12 -11.85
N PHE A 331 -9.43 -8.26 -13.17
CA PHE A 331 -10.61 -8.27 -14.06
C PHE A 331 -11.33 -9.61 -13.99
N GLY A 332 -12.63 -9.58 -13.72
CA GLY A 332 -13.48 -10.75 -13.59
C GLY A 332 -14.84 -10.56 -14.24
N SER A 333 -15.59 -11.65 -14.39
CA SER A 333 -17.01 -11.55 -14.72
C SER A 333 -17.80 -11.03 -13.51
N GLU A 334 -18.94 -10.38 -13.76
CA GLU A 334 -19.87 -9.99 -12.69
C GLU A 334 -20.29 -11.19 -11.83
N GLU A 335 -20.46 -12.37 -12.45
CA GLU A 335 -20.73 -13.63 -11.76
C GLU A 335 -19.62 -14.00 -10.76
N LEU A 336 -18.35 -13.85 -11.16
CA LEU A 336 -17.21 -14.10 -10.26
C LEU A 336 -17.22 -13.11 -9.09
N PHE A 337 -17.38 -11.81 -9.36
CA PHE A 337 -17.38 -10.79 -8.31
C PHE A 337 -18.53 -10.95 -7.31
N ASN A 338 -19.70 -11.43 -7.76
CA ASN A 338 -20.82 -11.75 -6.88
C ASN A 338 -20.61 -13.03 -6.06
N SER A 339 -19.60 -13.84 -6.38
CA SER A 339 -19.34 -15.15 -5.79
C SER A 339 -18.15 -15.18 -4.84
N ILE A 340 -17.43 -14.06 -4.68
CA ILE A 340 -16.26 -13.93 -3.82
C ILE A 340 -16.52 -12.95 -2.67
N LEU A 341 -15.69 -12.98 -1.63
CA LEU A 341 -15.74 -11.99 -0.57
C LEU A 341 -15.19 -10.64 -1.04
N PRO A 342 -15.97 -9.54 -0.97
CA PRO A 342 -15.47 -8.20 -1.26
C PRO A 342 -14.51 -7.73 -0.16
N SER A 343 -13.71 -6.69 -0.45
CA SER A 343 -12.78 -6.12 0.53
C SER A 343 -13.47 -5.53 1.76
N THR A 344 -14.73 -5.12 1.62
CA THR A 344 -15.59 -4.54 2.66
C THR A 344 -16.39 -5.57 3.44
N CYS A 345 -16.10 -6.87 3.32
CA CYS A 345 -16.84 -7.92 4.00
C CYS A 345 -16.71 -7.84 5.53
N GLU A 346 -17.81 -8.15 6.21
CA GLU A 346 -17.91 -8.22 7.66
C GLU A 346 -17.24 -9.49 8.20
N ASP A 347 -16.86 -9.47 9.48
CA ASP A 347 -16.13 -10.59 10.10
C ASP A 347 -16.89 -11.92 10.03
N TYR A 348 -18.22 -11.88 10.19
CA TYR A 348 -19.04 -13.09 10.16
C TYR A 348 -19.15 -13.68 8.75
N GLU A 349 -19.03 -12.86 7.70
CA GLU A 349 -19.04 -13.30 6.31
C GLU A 349 -17.76 -14.07 6.01
N VAL A 350 -16.60 -13.50 6.39
CA VAL A 350 -15.29 -14.17 6.25
C VAL A 350 -15.31 -15.53 6.95
N LEU A 351 -15.84 -15.62 8.17
CA LEU A 351 -15.84 -16.86 8.95
C LEU A 351 -16.74 -17.97 8.36
N ARG A 352 -17.77 -17.61 7.60
CA ARG A 352 -18.78 -18.56 7.10
C ARG A 352 -18.67 -18.84 5.61
N PHE A 353 -17.88 -18.05 4.90
CA PHE A 353 -17.79 -18.14 3.46
C PHE A 353 -17.09 -19.42 3.02
N GLU A 354 -17.70 -20.07 2.04
CA GLU A 354 -17.14 -21.15 1.25
C GLU A 354 -17.23 -20.73 -0.22
N LEU A 355 -16.10 -20.79 -0.93
CA LEU A 355 -16.07 -20.49 -2.35
C LEU A 355 -16.97 -21.50 -3.10
N PRO A 356 -17.80 -21.08 -4.07
CA PRO A 356 -18.60 -22.02 -4.84
C PRO A 356 -17.74 -23.05 -5.58
N GLU A 357 -18.21 -24.29 -5.69
CA GLU A 357 -17.44 -25.42 -6.24
C GLU A 357 -16.96 -25.17 -7.68
N GLN A 358 -17.69 -24.38 -8.47
CA GLN A 358 -17.29 -24.01 -9.83
C GLN A 358 -16.03 -23.13 -9.91
N PHE A 359 -15.63 -22.52 -8.80
CA PHE A 359 -14.47 -21.64 -8.69
C PHE A 359 -13.35 -22.23 -7.81
N LYS A 360 -13.55 -23.43 -7.26
CA LYS A 360 -12.50 -24.22 -6.59
C LYS A 360 -11.73 -25.04 -7.61
#